data_AF-A0A2V9XM64-F1
#
_entry.id   AF-A0A2V9XM64-F1
#
_cell.length_a   1.000
_cell.length_b   1.000
_cell.length_c   1.000
_cell.angle_alpha   90.00
_cell.angle_beta   90.00
_cell.angle_gamma   90.00
#
_symmetry.space_group_name_H-M   'P 1'
#
loop_
_entity.id
_entity.type
_entity.pdbx_description
1 polymer ?
#
loop_
_entity_poly.entity_id
_entity_poly.type
_entity_poly.pdbx_seq_one_letter_code
_entity_poly.pdbx_strand_id
1 'polypeptide(L)'
;MLGRDLSPLWHTARVSGRTRNRIMEPAPVLIPTIGDLEPNSTDSKPTLIRGLSLLDSVLLLVSGIIGSSIFLTAKDIATPLPQPVLFLLVWILGALISLCACFAFAELGSMFPDSGGQYIYLREAYGELVAFLYGWMLFAVANGGTIAALSVAAAA
;
A
#
# COMPACT_ATOMS: atom_id res chain seq x y z
N MET A 1 -31.49 -37.31 -54.04
CA MET A 1 -30.97 -37.42 -55.42
C MET A 1 -31.97 -36.67 -56.29
N LEU A 2 -31.75 -35.45 -56.79
CA LEU A 2 -30.76 -35.04 -57.78
C LEU A 2 -30.86 -33.48 -57.99
N GLY A 3 -29.74 -32.82 -58.31
CA GLY A 3 -29.68 -31.45 -58.87
C GLY A 3 -29.41 -30.34 -57.83
N ARG A 4 -28.18 -30.00 -57.43
CA ARG A 4 -27.03 -29.39 -58.16
C ARG A 4 -27.35 -28.02 -58.79
N ASP A 5 -26.80 -26.99 -58.14
CA ASP A 5 -26.28 -25.69 -58.62
C ASP A 5 -26.84 -25.10 -59.90
N LEU A 6 -27.32 -23.84 -59.81
CA LEU A 6 -26.95 -22.77 -60.75
C LEU A 6 -27.13 -21.39 -60.07
N SER A 7 -26.04 -20.80 -59.59
CA SER A 7 -25.97 -19.36 -59.28
C SER A 7 -25.75 -18.55 -60.56
N PRO A 8 -26.63 -17.61 -60.94
CA PRO A 8 -26.33 -16.64 -61.99
C PRO A 8 -25.55 -15.46 -61.39
N LEU A 9 -24.22 -15.56 -61.48
CA LEU A 9 -23.33 -14.39 -61.46
C LEU A 9 -23.48 -13.68 -62.79
N TRP A 10 -24.39 -12.71 -62.89
CA TRP A 10 -24.26 -11.59 -63.83
C TRP A 10 -25.46 -10.63 -63.74
N HIS A 11 -25.15 -9.33 -63.73
CA HIS A 11 -26.02 -8.16 -63.99
C HIS A 11 -26.99 -7.83 -62.83
N THR A 12 -26.90 -6.71 -62.15
CA THR A 12 -26.61 -5.36 -62.63
C THR A 12 -26.05 -4.53 -61.50
N ALA A 13 -24.92 -3.88 -61.74
CA ALA A 13 -24.57 -2.65 -61.03
C ALA A 13 -25.77 -1.69 -61.10
N ARG A 14 -26.31 -1.31 -59.94
CA ARG A 14 -27.12 -0.10 -59.83
C ARG A 14 -26.51 0.72 -58.71
N VAL A 15 -25.58 1.60 -59.09
CA VAL A 15 -25.19 2.75 -58.25
C VAL A 15 -26.46 3.59 -58.11
N SER A 16 -27.20 3.31 -57.05
CA SER A 16 -28.44 4.02 -56.71
C SER A 16 -28.07 5.42 -56.28
N GLY A 17 -28.68 6.39 -56.94
CA GLY A 17 -28.43 7.82 -56.78
C GLY A 17 -28.46 8.23 -55.31
N ARG A 18 -27.36 8.82 -54.87
CA ARG A 18 -27.26 9.59 -53.62
C ARG A 18 -28.09 10.87 -53.78
N THR A 19 -29.41 10.74 -53.84
CA THR A 19 -30.35 11.86 -53.86
C THR A 19 -30.52 12.40 -52.45
N ARG A 20 -29.77 13.48 -52.17
CA ARG A 20 -30.30 14.77 -51.69
C ARG A 20 -31.70 14.69 -51.03
N ASN A 21 -31.78 14.30 -49.76
CA ASN A 21 -32.73 14.81 -48.75
C ASN A 21 -32.67 13.98 -47.47
N ARG A 22 -31.60 14.16 -46.69
CA ARG A 22 -31.53 13.68 -45.29
C ARG A 22 -31.11 14.83 -44.40
N ILE A 23 -31.91 15.90 -44.39
CA ILE A 23 -31.70 17.08 -43.54
C ILE A 23 -32.96 17.43 -42.72
N MET A 24 -33.97 16.56 -42.70
CA MET A 24 -35.22 16.86 -41.98
C MET A 24 -35.90 15.61 -41.40
N GLU A 25 -35.12 14.81 -40.68
CA GLU A 25 -35.67 14.10 -39.52
C GLU A 25 -34.89 14.62 -38.31
N PRO A 26 -35.53 15.29 -37.33
CA PRO A 26 -34.88 15.42 -36.04
C PRO A 26 -34.59 14.00 -35.57
N ALA A 27 -33.33 13.71 -35.26
CA ALA A 27 -32.96 12.44 -34.66
C ALA A 27 -33.94 12.18 -33.50
N PRO A 28 -34.50 10.96 -33.36
CA PRO A 28 -35.34 10.67 -32.21
C PRO A 28 -34.53 11.04 -30.98
N VAL A 29 -35.06 11.98 -30.18
CA VAL A 29 -34.46 12.32 -28.89
C VAL A 29 -34.60 11.04 -28.09
N LEU A 30 -33.53 10.25 -28.06
CA LEU A 30 -33.39 9.13 -27.14
C LEU A 30 -33.31 9.76 -25.75
N ILE A 31 -34.49 10.02 -25.18
CA ILE A 31 -34.60 10.24 -23.74
C ILE A 31 -34.13 8.91 -23.15
N PRO A 32 -32.99 8.86 -22.42
CA PRO A 32 -32.58 7.64 -21.75
C PRO A 32 -33.77 7.20 -20.90
N THR A 33 -34.26 5.99 -21.15
CA THR A 33 -35.27 5.41 -20.27
C THR A 33 -34.60 5.28 -18.91
N ILE A 34 -35.28 5.53 -17.79
CA ILE A 34 -34.63 5.52 -16.46
C ILE A 34 -33.92 4.17 -16.14
N GLY A 35 -34.14 3.12 -16.93
CA GLY A 35 -33.36 1.88 -16.91
C GLY A 35 -31.93 1.96 -17.51
N ASP A 36 -31.60 2.99 -18.29
CA ASP A 36 -30.27 3.23 -18.85
C ASP A 36 -29.36 4.02 -17.88
N LEU A 37 -29.93 4.52 -16.76
CA LEU A 37 -29.23 5.19 -15.67
C LEU A 37 -29.01 4.25 -14.48
N GLU A 38 -28.85 2.94 -14.71
CA GLU A 38 -28.09 2.16 -13.75
C GLU A 38 -26.66 2.71 -13.82
N PRO A 39 -26.16 3.41 -12.77
CA PRO A 39 -24.73 3.58 -12.68
C PRO A 39 -24.20 2.16 -12.65
N ASN A 40 -23.53 1.74 -13.72
CA ASN A 40 -22.59 0.63 -13.64
C ASN A 40 -21.54 1.08 -12.62
N SER A 41 -21.87 0.94 -11.35
CA SER A 41 -20.95 0.86 -10.25
C SER A 41 -20.19 -0.43 -10.48
N THR A 42 -19.29 -0.40 -11.47
CA THR A 42 -18.04 -1.11 -11.36
C THR A 42 -17.46 -0.69 -10.02
N ASP A 43 -17.77 -1.48 -9.01
CA ASP A 43 -17.17 -1.57 -7.69
C ASP A 43 -15.70 -1.95 -7.91
N SER A 44 -14.98 -1.07 -8.59
CA SER A 44 -13.54 -1.14 -8.73
C SER A 44 -12.99 -0.62 -7.42
N LYS A 45 -12.95 -1.51 -6.42
CA LYS A 45 -12.26 -1.26 -5.15
C LYS A 45 -10.96 -0.53 -5.45
N PRO A 46 -10.70 0.64 -4.84
CA PRO A 46 -9.47 1.38 -5.12
C PRO A 46 -8.29 0.49 -4.76
N THR A 47 -7.58 -0.02 -5.76
CA THR A 47 -6.40 -0.85 -5.58
C THR A 47 -5.20 0.07 -5.39
N LEU A 48 -4.45 -0.11 -4.29
CA LEU A 48 -3.20 0.63 -4.10
C LEU A 48 -2.23 0.32 -5.24
N ILE A 49 -1.70 1.37 -5.87
CA ILE A 49 -0.62 1.25 -6.86
C ILE A 49 0.64 0.82 -6.11
N ARG A 50 1.26 -0.29 -6.53
CA ARG A 50 2.57 -0.72 -6.02
C ARG A 50 3.66 0.21 -6.54
N GLY A 51 3.81 1.35 -5.87
CA GLY A 51 4.74 2.42 -6.26
C GLY A 51 6.00 2.54 -5.39
N LEU A 52 6.08 1.83 -4.25
CA LEU A 52 7.27 1.87 -3.41
C LEU A 52 8.41 1.07 -4.04
N SER A 53 9.48 1.76 -4.41
CA SER A 53 10.74 1.11 -4.78
C SER A 53 11.49 0.59 -3.55
N LEU A 54 12.52 -0.22 -3.78
CA LEU A 54 13.41 -0.69 -2.72
C LEU A 54 14.09 0.48 -2.01
N LEU A 55 14.55 1.47 -2.79
CA LEU A 55 15.19 2.67 -2.24
C LEU A 55 14.23 3.49 -1.40
N ASP A 56 12.98 3.66 -1.84
CA ASP A 56 11.96 4.40 -1.08
C ASP A 56 11.68 3.71 0.26
N SER A 57 11.58 2.38 0.24
CA SER A 57 11.38 1.57 1.45
C SER A 57 12.54 1.71 2.44
N VAL A 58 13.78 1.67 1.94
CA VAL A 58 14.98 1.84 2.78
C VAL A 58 15.05 3.26 3.35
N LEU A 59 14.77 4.28 2.55
CA LEU A 59 14.79 5.68 2.99
C LEU A 59 13.73 5.96 4.06
N LEU A 60 12.52 5.40 3.91
CA LEU A 60 11.46 5.49 4.92
C LEU A 60 11.84 4.79 6.22
N LEU A 61 12.54 3.66 6.15
CA LEU A 61 13.02 2.98 7.34
C LEU A 61 14.12 3.79 8.04
N VAL A 62 15.10 4.28 7.28
CA VAL A 62 16.22 5.09 7.80
C VAL A 62 15.70 6.37 8.46
N SER A 63 14.71 7.04 7.88
CA SER A 63 14.12 8.24 8.48
C SER A 63 13.37 7.95 9.79
N GLY A 64 12.77 6.76 9.94
CA GLY A 64 12.11 6.35 11.18
C GLY A 64 13.08 6.00 12.31
N ILE A 65 14.28 5.51 11.98
CA ILE A 65 15.30 5.11 12.97
C ILE A 65 16.15 6.31 13.41
N ILE A 66 16.55 7.18 12.48
CA ILE A 66 17.36 8.35 12.78
C ILE A 66 16.46 9.44 13.39
N GLY A 67 16.48 9.56 14.71
CA GLY A 67 15.73 10.56 15.45
C GLY A 67 16.53 11.21 16.59
N SER A 68 15.83 11.86 17.51
CA SER A 68 16.43 12.51 18.70
C SER A 68 17.11 11.51 19.66
N SER A 69 16.81 10.22 19.53
CA SER A 69 17.33 9.15 20.39
C SER A 69 18.86 9.12 20.44
N ILE A 70 19.56 9.37 19.33
CA ILE A 70 21.03 9.34 19.28
C ILE A 70 21.69 10.25 20.33
N PHE A 71 21.11 11.43 20.57
CA PHE A 71 21.65 12.40 21.52
C PHE A 71 21.39 12.00 22.97
N LEU A 72 20.22 11.42 23.23
CA LEU A 72 19.84 10.95 24.56
C LEU A 72 20.68 9.73 24.96
N THR A 73 20.74 8.71 24.10
CA THR A 73 21.48 7.48 24.40
C THR A 73 22.99 7.71 24.47
N ALA A 74 23.53 8.62 23.64
CA ALA A 74 24.96 8.97 23.71
C ALA A 74 25.32 9.63 25.06
N LYS A 75 24.47 10.52 25.58
CA LYS A 75 24.66 11.14 26.91
C LYS A 75 24.61 10.10 28.03
N ASP A 76 23.63 9.19 27.97
CA ASP A 76 23.43 8.17 28.99
C ASP A 76 24.60 7.18 29.05
N ILE A 77 25.17 6.82 27.89
CA ILE A 77 26.33 5.92 27.80
C ILE A 77 27.63 6.67 28.14
N ALA A 78 27.77 7.95 27.79
CA ALA A 78 28.98 8.73 28.07
C ALA A 78 29.19 9.02 29.57
N THR A 79 28.12 9.05 30.36
CA THR A 79 28.19 9.36 31.81
C THR A 79 28.97 8.30 32.61
N PRO A 80 28.71 6.98 32.46
CA PRO A 80 29.45 5.93 33.16
C PRO A 80 30.76 5.50 32.48
N LEU A 81 31.01 5.88 31.21
CA LEU A 81 32.16 5.40 30.42
C LEU A 81 33.12 6.54 30.07
N PRO A 82 34.15 6.80 30.91
CA PRO A 82 35.14 7.86 30.63
C PRO A 82 36.11 7.52 29.49
N GLN A 83 36.15 6.26 29.03
CA GLN A 83 37.05 5.82 27.97
C GLN A 83 36.34 5.75 26.60
N PRO A 84 36.87 6.43 25.56
CA PRO A 84 36.21 6.47 24.24
C PRO A 84 36.19 5.12 23.53
N VAL A 85 37.15 4.23 23.82
CA VAL A 85 37.22 2.89 23.24
C VAL A 85 36.05 2.02 23.71
N LEU A 86 35.71 2.08 25.01
CA LEU A 86 34.60 1.33 25.56
C LEU A 86 33.25 1.85 25.02
N PHE A 87 33.13 3.16 24.83
CA PHE A 87 31.95 3.76 24.19
C PHE A 87 31.70 3.20 22.78
N LEU A 88 32.75 3.13 21.95
CA LEU A 88 32.64 2.57 20.59
C LEU A 88 32.36 1.06 20.60
N LEU A 89 32.93 0.30 21.54
CA LEU A 89 32.65 -1.13 21.65
C LEU A 89 31.19 -1.42 22.00
N VAL A 90 30.60 -0.67 22.93
CA VAL A 90 29.17 -0.79 23.27
C VAL A 90 28.31 -0.51 22.04
N TRP A 91 28.67 0.52 21.26
CA TRP A 91 27.98 0.85 20.01
C TRP A 91 28.05 -0.27 18.97
N ILE A 92 29.23 -0.85 18.75
CA ILE A 92 29.40 -1.96 17.80
C ILE A 92 28.63 -3.19 18.26
N LEU A 93 28.66 -3.52 19.56
CA LEU A 93 27.90 -4.64 20.12
C LEU A 93 26.39 -4.43 19.95
N GLY A 94 25.89 -3.21 20.23
CA GLY A 94 24.50 -2.86 20.02
C GLY A 94 24.08 -2.97 18.55
N ALA A 95 24.93 -2.49 17.63
CA ALA A 95 24.71 -2.62 16.20
C ALA A 95 24.65 -4.09 15.75
N LEU A 96 25.52 -4.95 16.28
CA LEU A 96 25.53 -6.38 15.95
C LEU A 96 24.25 -7.09 16.42
N ILE A 97 23.81 -6.83 17.65
CA ILE A 97 22.56 -7.37 18.20
C ILE A 97 21.37 -6.89 17.37
N SER A 98 21.34 -5.60 17.02
CA SER A 98 20.29 -5.02 16.18
C SER A 98 20.26 -5.62 14.77
N LEU A 99 21.44 -5.89 14.18
CA LEU A 99 21.56 -6.54 12.88
C LEU A 99 20.99 -7.97 12.89
N CYS A 100 21.29 -8.75 13.94
CA CYS A 100 20.71 -10.08 14.13
C CYS A 100 19.17 -10.01 14.23
N ALA A 101 18.64 -9.05 14.97
CA ALA A 101 17.20 -8.84 15.06
C ALA A 101 16.59 -8.46 13.69
N CYS A 102 17.27 -7.59 12.93
CA CYS A 102 16.84 -7.18 11.60
C CYS A 102 16.72 -8.38 10.64
N PHE A 103 17.70 -9.30 10.64
CA PHE A 103 17.61 -10.50 9.81
C PHE A 103 16.44 -11.41 10.22
N ALA A 104 16.21 -11.61 11.51
CA ALA A 104 15.05 -12.38 11.97
C ALA A 104 13.72 -11.73 11.52
N PHE A 105 13.62 -10.41 11.58
CA PHE A 105 12.45 -9.68 11.07
C PHE A 105 12.34 -9.71 9.53
N ALA A 106 13.46 -9.76 8.81
CA ALA A 106 13.48 -9.88 7.35
C ALA A 106 12.99 -11.25 6.89
N GLU A 107 13.40 -12.33 7.57
CA GLU A 107 12.87 -13.68 7.32
C GLU A 107 11.36 -13.71 7.56
N LEU A 108 10.91 -13.18 8.69
CA LEU A 108 9.49 -13.13 9.04
C LEU A 108 8.67 -12.31 8.03
N GLY A 109 9.20 -11.16 7.58
CA GLY A 109 8.57 -10.33 6.55
C GLY A 109 8.54 -10.96 5.17
N SER A 110 9.47 -11.86 4.86
CA SER A 110 9.42 -12.65 3.63
C SER A 110 8.39 -13.79 3.68
N MET A 111 8.15 -14.35 4.88
CA MET A 111 7.16 -15.42 5.09
C MET A 111 5.71 -14.93 5.03
N PHE A 112 5.46 -13.70 5.49
CA PHE A 112 4.12 -13.11 5.53
C PHE A 112 4.06 -11.81 4.71
N PRO A 113 3.87 -11.90 3.37
CA PRO A 113 3.85 -10.74 2.47
C PRO A 113 2.57 -9.89 2.56
N ASP A 114 1.78 -10.06 3.61
CA ASP A 114 0.51 -9.37 3.82
C ASP A 114 0.71 -7.95 4.35
N SER A 115 -0.19 -7.06 3.95
CA SER A 115 -0.16 -5.65 4.38
C SER A 115 -0.71 -5.51 5.80
N GLY A 116 0.19 -5.50 6.79
CA GLY A 116 -0.16 -5.25 8.19
C GLY A 116 0.99 -5.35 9.22
N GLY A 117 2.22 -5.64 8.78
CA GLY A 117 3.42 -5.54 9.62
C GLY A 117 3.37 -6.44 10.85
N GLN A 118 3.87 -5.95 11.99
CA GLN A 118 3.99 -6.72 13.24
C GLN A 118 2.65 -7.27 13.75
N TYR A 119 1.54 -6.59 13.45
CA TYR A 119 0.21 -7.05 13.83
C TYR A 119 -0.14 -8.42 13.21
N ILE A 120 0.23 -8.65 11.95
CA ILE A 120 -0.07 -9.90 11.26
C ILE A 120 0.73 -11.05 11.86
N TYR A 121 1.99 -10.80 12.22
CA TYR A 121 2.83 -11.82 12.87
C TYR A 121 2.23 -12.27 14.21
N LEU A 122 1.72 -11.32 15.01
CA LEU A 122 1.07 -11.63 16.28
C LEU A 122 -0.29 -12.32 16.08
N ARG A 123 -1.05 -11.91 15.06
CA ARG A 123 -2.33 -12.53 14.75
C ARG A 123 -2.17 -13.98 14.34
N GLU A 124 -1.16 -14.28 13.52
CA GLU A 124 -0.93 -15.65 13.05
C GLU A 124 -0.37 -16.54 14.16
N ALA A 125 0.51 -16.01 15.02
CA ALA A 125 1.11 -16.80 16.10
C ALA A 125 0.20 -17.01 17.32
N TYR A 126 -0.60 -15.99 17.70
CA TYR A 126 -1.34 -15.96 18.97
C TYR A 126 -2.85 -15.75 18.83
N GLY A 127 -3.34 -15.54 17.61
CA GLY A 127 -4.76 -15.32 17.33
C GLY A 127 -5.20 -13.86 17.39
N GLU A 128 -6.48 -13.65 17.07
CA GLU A 128 -7.06 -12.34 16.80
C GLU A 128 -7.16 -11.42 18.03
N LEU A 129 -7.40 -12.01 19.21
CA LEU A 129 -7.51 -11.26 20.47
C LEU A 129 -6.16 -10.61 20.84
N VAL A 130 -5.06 -11.34 20.76
CA VAL A 130 -3.72 -10.82 21.10
C VAL A 130 -3.30 -9.73 20.11
N ALA A 131 -3.59 -9.92 18.82
CA ALA A 131 -3.35 -8.90 17.82
C ALA A 131 -4.19 -7.63 18.08
N PHE A 132 -5.47 -7.78 18.45
CA PHE A 132 -6.34 -6.66 18.82
C PHE A 132 -5.79 -5.89 20.02
N LEU A 133 -5.40 -6.59 21.10
CA LEU A 133 -4.78 -5.95 22.27
C LEU A 133 -3.46 -5.25 21.91
N TYR A 134 -2.66 -5.83 21.01
CA TYR A 134 -1.43 -5.20 20.53
C TYR A 134 -1.70 -3.89 19.77
N GLY A 135 -2.72 -3.88 18.90
CA GLY A 135 -3.18 -2.65 18.25
C GLY A 135 -3.67 -1.61 19.26
N TRP A 136 -4.42 -2.04 20.28
CA TRP A 136 -4.88 -1.17 21.36
C TRP A 136 -3.72 -0.59 22.19
N MET A 137 -2.70 -1.40 22.48
CA MET A 137 -1.49 -0.96 23.16
C MET A 137 -0.70 0.07 22.34
N LEU A 138 -0.50 -0.19 21.04
CA LEU A 138 0.17 0.77 20.14
C LEU A 138 -0.57 2.11 20.12
N PHE A 139 -1.90 2.08 20.04
CA PHE A 139 -2.70 3.29 20.03
C PHE A 139 -2.69 4.02 21.38
N ALA A 140 -3.06 3.34 22.46
CA ALA A 140 -3.28 3.96 23.77
C ALA A 140 -1.97 4.26 24.52
N VAL A 141 -0.98 3.36 24.44
CA VAL A 141 0.24 3.43 25.25
C VAL A 141 1.39 4.00 24.45
N ALA A 142 1.65 3.53 23.22
CA ALA A 142 2.83 4.00 22.48
C ALA A 142 2.67 5.46 22.04
N ASN A 143 1.56 5.80 21.38
CA ASN A 143 1.30 7.17 20.94
C ASN A 143 0.90 8.09 22.11
N GLY A 144 0.02 7.63 23.00
CA GLY A 144 -0.37 8.41 24.18
C GLY A 144 0.77 8.65 25.17
N GLY A 145 1.56 7.60 25.44
CA GLY A 145 2.68 7.66 26.38
C GLY A 145 3.83 8.53 25.90
N THR A 146 4.15 8.55 24.60
CA THR A 146 5.19 9.45 24.07
C THR A 146 4.77 10.91 24.16
N ILE A 147 3.51 11.26 23.89
CA ILE A 147 3.00 12.63 24.05
C ILE A 147 3.01 13.05 25.53
N ALA A 148 2.61 12.16 26.44
CA ALA A 148 2.65 12.41 27.88
C ALA A 148 4.10 12.57 28.40
N ALA A 149 5.03 11.75 27.93
CA ALA A 149 6.44 11.89 28.29
C ALA A 149 7.03 13.22 27.80
N LEU A 150 6.70 13.63 26.56
CA LEU A 150 7.12 14.91 26.00
C LEU A 150 6.52 16.11 26.75
N SER A 151 5.26 16.03 27.18
CA SER A 151 4.64 17.12 27.94
C SER A 151 5.27 17.31 29.33
N VAL A 152 5.61 16.21 30.01
CA VAL A 152 6.35 16.26 31.29
C VAL A 152 7.76 16.77 31.07
N ALA A 153 8.45 16.30 30.02
CA ALA A 153 9.80 16.76 29.69
C ALA A 153 9.86 18.24 29.31
N ALA A 154 8.81 18.79 28.70
CA ALA A 154 8.71 20.22 28.38
C ALA A 154 8.37 21.08 29.62
N ALA A 155 7.77 20.48 30.64
CA ALA A 155 7.41 21.16 31.89
C ALA A 155 8.56 21.17 32.92
N ALA A 156 9.59 20.33 32.73
CA ALA A 156 10.77 20.22 33.57
C ALA A 156 11.91 21.14 33.10
#